data_AF-A0A0D0VMH8-F1
#
_entry.id   AF-A0A0D0VMH8-F1
#
_cell.length_a   1.000
_cell.length_b   1.000
_cell.length_c   1.000
_cell.angle_alpha   90.00
_cell.angle_beta   90.00
_cell.angle_gamma   90.00
#
_symmetry.space_group_name_H-M   'P 1'
#
loop_
_entity.id
_entity.type
_entity.pdbx_description
1 polymer ?
#
loop_
_entity_poly.entity_id
_entity_poly.type
_entity_poly.pdbx_seq_one_letter_code
_entity_poly.pdbx_strand_id
1 'polypeptide(L)'
;MVQTNPRWKDVYTKLWIFNLTSYDRLVYYDADHLVLRSVDSIWEAENSWPESGLAALGSGDGGHVEDSDYFLAGFFIAIPKKEIMEGLLAEKDYDPVFPEQNLMNKYSSRDGPRPWAPLDPIIHEKCWQGWVERRLAELFYERLGRMERYWLAKELNGTIPTPDPYG
;
A
#
# COMPACT_ATOMS: atom_id res chain seq x y z
N MET A 1 -5.15 29.26 -9.72
CA MET A 1 -4.72 28.17 -8.82
C MET A 1 -5.06 26.87 -9.50
N VAL A 2 -4.09 25.95 -9.66
CA VAL A 2 -4.37 24.61 -10.16
C VAL A 2 -5.10 23.86 -9.06
N GLN A 3 -6.33 23.41 -9.34
CA GLN A 3 -7.12 22.68 -8.37
C GLN A 3 -6.58 21.25 -8.32
N THR A 4 -5.91 20.88 -7.23
CA THR A 4 -5.39 19.53 -7.03
C THR A 4 -6.52 18.60 -6.60
N ASN A 5 -6.53 17.36 -7.09
CA ASN A 5 -7.47 16.35 -6.59
C ASN A 5 -7.23 16.16 -5.07
N PRO A 6 -8.26 16.37 -4.21
CA PRO A 6 -8.10 16.35 -2.76
C PRO A 6 -7.68 15.00 -2.19
N ARG A 7 -7.86 13.89 -2.94
CA ARG A 7 -7.46 12.54 -2.51
C ARG A 7 -5.94 12.36 -2.45
N TRP A 8 -5.17 13.17 -3.18
CA TRP A 8 -3.70 13.08 -3.18
C TRP A 8 -3.10 13.24 -1.78
N LYS A 9 -3.73 14.03 -0.90
CA LYS A 9 -3.26 14.22 0.48
C LYS A 9 -3.17 12.90 1.26
N ASP A 10 -3.95 11.89 0.87
CA ASP A 10 -4.07 10.62 1.58
C ASP A 10 -3.14 9.53 1.03
N VAL A 11 -2.62 9.71 -0.19
CA VAL A 11 -1.91 8.63 -0.92
C VAL A 11 -0.56 9.03 -1.51
N TYR A 12 -0.25 10.33 -1.60
CA TYR A 12 0.95 10.80 -2.30
C TYR A 12 2.25 10.27 -1.69
N THR A 13 2.34 10.23 -0.36
CA THR A 13 3.55 9.77 0.35
C THR A 13 3.93 8.34 0.00
N LYS A 14 2.99 7.49 -0.45
CA LYS A 14 3.28 6.13 -0.91
C LYS A 14 4.29 6.10 -2.06
N LEU A 15 4.20 7.08 -2.98
CA LEU A 15 5.09 7.17 -4.13
C LEU A 15 6.54 7.53 -3.75
N TRP A 16 6.76 8.08 -2.55
CA TRP A 16 8.10 8.39 -2.07
C TRP A 16 8.98 7.16 -1.88
N ILE A 17 8.39 5.96 -1.84
CA ILE A 17 9.10 4.69 -1.75
C ILE A 17 10.20 4.55 -2.82
N PHE A 18 9.98 5.07 -4.03
CA PHE A 18 10.93 5.00 -5.13
C PHE A 18 12.16 5.89 -4.94
N ASN A 19 12.11 6.86 -4.02
CA ASN A 19 13.24 7.71 -3.66
C ASN A 19 14.09 7.11 -2.52
N LEU A 20 13.64 6.04 -1.86
CA LEU A 20 14.36 5.37 -0.78
C LEU A 20 15.49 4.47 -1.31
N THR A 21 16.34 5.02 -2.18
CA THR A 21 17.44 4.36 -2.90
C THR A 21 18.59 3.84 -2.03
N SER A 22 18.53 4.04 -0.70
CA SER A 22 19.43 3.37 0.25
C SER A 22 19.03 1.92 0.51
N TYR A 23 17.84 1.50 0.07
CA TYR A 23 17.35 0.13 0.19
C TYR A 23 17.35 -0.53 -1.18
N ASP A 24 17.79 -1.78 -1.26
CA ASP A 24 17.79 -2.54 -2.51
C ASP A 24 16.38 -3.00 -2.91
N ARG A 25 15.52 -3.22 -1.91
CA ARG A 25 14.16 -3.73 -2.09
C ARG A 25 13.29 -3.36 -0.90
N LEU A 26 12.04 -3.01 -1.17
CA LEU A 26 11.05 -2.64 -0.17
C LEU A 26 9.75 -3.41 -0.41
N VAL A 27 9.06 -3.74 0.68
CA VAL A 27 7.68 -4.24 0.66
C VAL A 27 6.81 -3.14 1.27
N TYR A 28 5.79 -2.72 0.53
CA TYR A 28 4.78 -1.79 0.99
C TYR A 28 3.49 -2.54 1.34
N TYR A 29 2.82 -2.12 2.40
CA TYR A 29 1.44 -2.49 2.72
C TYR A 29 0.71 -1.29 3.33
N ASP A 30 -0.60 -1.13 3.05
CA ASP A 30 -1.38 -0.08 3.70
C ASP A 30 -1.48 -0.33 5.22
N ALA A 31 -1.61 0.74 5.98
CA ALA A 31 -1.66 0.67 7.45
C ALA A 31 -2.91 -0.06 8.00
N ASP A 32 -3.90 -0.29 7.16
CA ASP A 32 -5.16 -0.96 7.48
C ASP A 32 -5.12 -2.48 7.20
N HIS A 33 -3.93 -3.04 6.95
CA HIS A 33 -3.75 -4.48 6.75
C HIS A 33 -3.64 -5.25 8.08
N LEU A 34 -4.27 -6.43 8.14
CA LEU A 34 -4.06 -7.39 9.22
C LEU A 34 -3.15 -8.52 8.74
N VAL A 35 -1.93 -8.57 9.28
CA VAL A 35 -0.94 -9.62 8.96
C VAL A 35 -1.18 -10.85 9.83
N LEU A 36 -1.62 -11.94 9.21
CA LEU A 36 -2.03 -13.17 9.91
C LEU A 36 -0.93 -14.24 9.97
N ARG A 37 0.05 -14.15 9.07
CA ARG A 37 1.17 -15.08 8.96
C ARG A 37 2.45 -14.28 8.70
N SER A 38 3.60 -14.94 8.85
CA SER A 38 4.87 -14.33 8.48
C SER A 38 4.82 -13.87 7.01
N VAL A 39 5.31 -12.66 6.76
CA VAL A 39 5.45 -12.11 5.41
C VAL A 39 6.80 -12.46 4.79
N ASP A 40 7.72 -13.10 5.53
CA ASP A 40 9.09 -13.34 5.08
C ASP A 40 9.20 -14.08 3.73
N SER A 41 8.25 -14.96 3.42
CA SER A 41 8.26 -15.68 2.14
C SER A 41 8.14 -14.74 0.93
N ILE A 42 7.69 -13.49 1.11
CA ILE A 42 7.63 -12.48 0.05
C ILE A 42 9.01 -12.20 -0.56
N TRP A 43 10.06 -12.33 0.26
CA TRP A 43 11.43 -12.03 -0.15
C TRP A 43 12.04 -13.09 -1.07
N GLU A 44 11.45 -14.28 -1.08
CA GLU A 44 11.86 -15.46 -1.86
C GLU A 44 10.86 -15.80 -2.97
N ALA A 45 9.79 -15.01 -3.13
CA ALA A 45 8.81 -15.21 -4.20
C ALA A 45 9.47 -15.08 -5.58
N GLU A 46 8.97 -15.80 -6.58
CA GLU A 46 9.53 -15.83 -7.95
C GLU A 46 9.78 -14.42 -8.51
N ASN A 47 8.80 -13.54 -8.37
CA ASN A 47 8.84 -12.16 -8.86
C ASN A 47 9.25 -11.14 -7.78
N SER A 48 9.96 -11.58 -6.74
CA SER A 48 10.41 -10.70 -5.65
C SER A 48 11.56 -9.76 -6.04
N TRP A 49 12.17 -9.94 -7.22
CA TRP A 49 13.16 -9.04 -7.83
C TRP A 49 12.73 -8.62 -9.25
N PRO A 50 11.66 -7.82 -9.39
CA PRO A 50 11.12 -7.47 -10.70
C PRO A 50 12.09 -6.57 -11.49
N GLU A 51 12.38 -6.91 -12.74
CA GLU A 51 13.25 -6.11 -13.62
C GLU A 51 12.68 -4.69 -13.84
N SER A 52 11.35 -4.59 -13.97
CA SER A 52 10.63 -3.31 -14.08
C SER A 52 10.69 -2.45 -12.81
N GLY A 53 11.09 -3.06 -11.70
CA GLY A 53 11.19 -2.44 -10.38
C GLY A 53 9.89 -2.45 -9.57
N LEU A 54 8.84 -3.13 -10.05
CA LEU A 54 7.56 -3.24 -9.37
C LEU A 54 6.98 -4.65 -9.47
N ALA A 55 6.52 -5.20 -8.34
CA ALA A 55 5.75 -6.44 -8.32
C ALA A 55 4.58 -6.31 -7.35
N ALA A 56 3.41 -6.86 -7.68
CA ALA A 56 2.21 -6.71 -6.87
C ALA A 56 1.23 -7.86 -7.06
N LEU A 57 0.20 -7.84 -6.21
CA LEU A 57 -0.99 -8.64 -6.39
C LEU A 57 -1.93 -7.98 -7.41
N GLY A 58 -2.71 -8.79 -8.11
CA GLY A 58 -3.81 -8.31 -8.95
C GLY A 58 -4.98 -7.78 -8.12
N SER A 59 -5.69 -6.77 -8.61
CA SER A 59 -6.83 -6.10 -7.97
C SER A 59 -8.10 -6.20 -8.81
N GLY A 60 -9.26 -6.25 -8.17
CA GLY A 60 -10.58 -6.08 -8.78
C GLY A 60 -11.51 -5.28 -7.87
N ASP A 61 -12.82 -5.42 -8.08
CA ASP A 61 -13.84 -4.73 -7.27
C ASP A 61 -13.85 -5.25 -5.83
N GLY A 62 -13.09 -4.58 -4.95
CA GLY A 62 -13.10 -4.84 -3.51
C GLY A 62 -11.82 -5.42 -2.93
N GLY A 63 -10.80 -5.70 -3.73
CA GLY A 63 -9.51 -6.19 -3.22
C GLY A 63 -8.75 -7.05 -4.22
N HIS A 64 -7.95 -7.97 -3.68
CA HIS A 64 -7.15 -8.89 -4.48
C HIS A 64 -8.04 -9.78 -5.37
N VAL A 65 -7.66 -9.93 -6.64
CA VAL A 65 -8.23 -10.89 -7.58
C VAL A 65 -7.08 -11.64 -8.23
N GLU A 66 -7.15 -12.97 -8.19
CA GLU A 66 -6.21 -13.87 -8.88
C GLU A 66 -6.23 -13.61 -10.39
N ASP A 67 -5.07 -13.67 -11.04
CA ASP A 67 -4.91 -13.42 -12.48
C ASP A 67 -5.39 -12.05 -12.99
N SER A 68 -5.60 -11.06 -12.12
CA SER A 68 -5.94 -9.71 -12.56
C SER A 68 -4.74 -8.99 -13.18
N ASP A 69 -4.99 -8.31 -14.30
CA ASP A 69 -4.04 -7.43 -15.00
C ASP A 69 -3.96 -6.02 -14.39
N TYR A 70 -4.73 -5.76 -13.33
CA TYR A 70 -4.81 -4.47 -12.68
C TYR A 70 -4.06 -4.50 -11.34
N PHE A 71 -3.07 -3.63 -11.18
CA PHE A 71 -2.18 -3.55 -10.02
C PHE A 71 -2.92 -3.12 -8.73
N LEU A 72 -2.67 -3.84 -7.63
CA LEU A 72 -3.14 -3.50 -6.28
C LEU A 72 -2.14 -2.59 -5.54
N ALA A 73 -2.51 -1.33 -5.30
CA ALA A 73 -1.64 -0.37 -4.61
C ALA A 73 -1.59 -0.50 -3.08
N GLY A 74 -2.37 -1.43 -2.53
CA GLY A 74 -2.38 -1.72 -1.10
C GLY A 74 -1.24 -2.62 -0.64
N PHE A 75 -0.65 -3.41 -1.54
CA PHE A 75 0.43 -4.35 -1.21
C PHE A 75 1.33 -4.60 -2.44
N PHE A 76 2.60 -4.24 -2.36
CA PHE A 76 3.54 -4.42 -3.47
C PHE A 76 5.01 -4.46 -3.03
N ILE A 77 5.86 -5.07 -3.84
CA ILE A 77 7.32 -4.92 -3.81
C ILE A 77 7.73 -3.77 -4.73
N ALA A 78 8.66 -2.94 -4.26
CA ALA A 78 9.34 -1.94 -5.06
C ALA A 78 10.86 -2.14 -5.01
N ILE A 79 11.50 -2.00 -6.17
CA ILE A 79 12.95 -1.77 -6.29
C ILE A 79 13.14 -0.25 -6.42
N PRO A 80 13.60 0.45 -5.37
CA PRO A 80 13.65 1.91 -5.37
C PRO A 80 14.62 2.44 -6.42
N LYS A 81 14.09 3.22 -7.36
CA LYS A 81 14.86 3.88 -8.44
C LYS A 81 14.27 5.26 -8.67
N LYS A 82 15.11 6.31 -8.68
CA LYS A 82 14.66 7.69 -8.91
C LYS A 82 13.97 7.86 -10.26
N GLU A 83 14.43 7.11 -11.25
CA GLU A 83 13.89 7.08 -12.61
C GLU A 83 12.43 6.60 -12.64
N ILE A 84 12.03 5.73 -11.69
CA ILE A 84 10.63 5.31 -11.54
C ILE A 84 9.79 6.47 -11.01
N MET A 85 10.25 7.17 -9.98
CA MET A 85 9.56 8.35 -9.44
C MET A 85 9.40 9.45 -10.50
N GLU A 86 10.48 9.78 -11.21
CA GLU A 86 10.47 10.76 -12.28
C GLU A 86 9.50 10.36 -13.41
N GLY A 87 9.49 9.07 -13.76
CA GLY A 87 8.56 8.52 -14.73
C GLY A 87 7.09 8.65 -14.29
N LEU A 88 6.77 8.30 -13.05
CA LEU A 88 5.43 8.47 -12.49
C LEU A 88 5.00 9.94 -12.49
N LEU A 89 5.89 10.88 -12.14
CA LEU A 89 5.59 12.31 -12.17
C LEU A 89 5.38 12.85 -13.60
N ALA A 90 5.93 12.20 -14.62
CA ALA A 90 5.80 12.59 -16.02
C ALA A 90 4.44 12.17 -16.62
N GLU A 91 3.78 11.15 -16.08
CA GLU A 91 2.46 10.71 -16.56
C GLU A 91 1.38 11.79 -16.36
N LYS A 92 0.49 11.93 -17.37
CA LYS A 92 -0.59 12.94 -17.41
C LYS A 92 -1.97 12.36 -17.76
N ASP A 93 -2.01 11.22 -18.44
CA ASP A 93 -3.24 10.67 -19.04
C ASP A 93 -3.72 9.41 -18.31
N TYR A 94 -4.27 9.61 -17.11
CA TYR A 94 -4.89 8.57 -16.29
C TYR A 94 -6.11 9.11 -15.52
N ASP A 95 -7.02 8.21 -15.16
CA ASP A 95 -8.16 8.55 -14.29
C ASP A 95 -7.68 8.78 -12.85
N PRO A 96 -7.88 9.95 -12.23
CA PRO A 96 -7.39 10.22 -10.89
C PRO A 96 -8.36 9.81 -9.77
N VAL A 97 -9.44 9.05 -10.02
CA VAL A 97 -10.37 8.58 -8.97
C VAL A 97 -9.65 7.80 -7.85
N PHE A 98 -8.71 6.92 -8.21
CA PHE A 98 -7.77 6.26 -7.31
C PHE A 98 -6.35 6.70 -7.67
N PRO A 99 -5.89 7.87 -7.18
CA PRO A 99 -4.84 8.63 -7.85
C PRO A 99 -3.51 7.89 -7.97
N GLU A 100 -3.03 7.28 -6.90
CA GLU A 100 -1.76 6.54 -6.89
C GLU A 100 -1.90 5.19 -7.61
N GLN A 101 -3.02 4.49 -7.41
CA GLN A 101 -3.24 3.18 -8.00
C GLN A 101 -3.40 3.26 -9.52
N ASN A 102 -4.21 4.20 -10.00
CA ASN A 102 -4.41 4.43 -11.42
C ASN A 102 -3.15 4.98 -12.08
N LEU A 103 -2.38 5.82 -11.38
CA LEU A 103 -1.09 6.28 -11.86
C LEU A 103 -0.09 5.12 -12.02
N MET A 104 0.04 4.25 -11.02
CA MET A 104 0.92 3.08 -11.10
C MET A 104 0.45 2.08 -12.16
N ASN A 105 -0.86 1.86 -12.30
CA ASN A 105 -1.42 1.04 -13.38
C ASN A 105 -1.14 1.62 -14.76
N LYS A 106 -1.16 2.95 -14.91
CA LYS A 106 -0.83 3.61 -16.16
C LYS A 106 0.66 3.47 -16.49
N TYR A 107 1.53 3.74 -15.52
CA TYR A 107 2.99 3.73 -15.71
C TYR A 107 3.56 2.32 -15.91
N SER A 108 3.03 1.35 -15.16
CA SER A 108 3.53 -0.03 -15.14
C SER A 108 2.58 -1.03 -15.79
N SER A 109 1.73 -0.60 -16.74
CA SER A 109 0.74 -1.49 -17.37
C SER A 109 1.39 -2.74 -17.98
N ARG A 110 0.65 -3.85 -18.02
CA ARG A 110 1.15 -5.12 -18.59
C ARG A 110 1.55 -5.02 -20.05
N ASP A 111 0.82 -4.24 -20.84
CA ASP A 111 1.14 -3.95 -22.25
C ASP A 111 2.13 -2.78 -22.42
N GLY A 112 2.59 -2.21 -21.31
CA GLY A 112 3.49 -1.07 -21.27
C GLY A 112 4.97 -1.48 -21.40
N PRO A 113 5.87 -0.50 -21.50
CA PRO A 113 7.31 -0.75 -21.58
C PRO A 113 7.92 -1.26 -20.27
N ARG A 114 7.17 -1.18 -19.15
CA ARG A 114 7.63 -1.49 -17.80
C ARG A 114 6.56 -2.25 -17.01
N PRO A 115 6.16 -3.45 -17.45
CA PRO A 115 5.08 -4.19 -16.80
C PRO A 115 5.45 -4.55 -15.37
N TRP A 116 4.53 -4.33 -14.42
CA TRP A 116 4.70 -4.86 -13.07
C TRP A 116 4.62 -6.39 -13.08
N ALA A 117 5.37 -7.05 -12.19
CA ALA A 117 5.41 -8.51 -12.10
C ALA A 117 4.37 -9.06 -11.09
N PRO A 118 3.69 -10.17 -11.38
CA PRO A 118 2.70 -10.75 -10.46
C PRO A 118 3.36 -11.42 -9.25
N LEU A 119 2.86 -11.14 -8.06
CA LEU A 119 3.25 -11.86 -6.84
C LEU A 119 2.26 -12.98 -6.56
N ASP A 120 2.76 -14.09 -6.00
CA ASP A 120 1.89 -15.10 -5.42
C ASP A 120 1.16 -14.52 -4.20
N PRO A 121 -0.11 -14.90 -3.98
CA PRO A 121 -0.91 -14.37 -2.88
C PRO A 121 -0.28 -14.70 -1.53
N ILE A 122 0.24 -13.68 -0.88
CA ILE A 122 0.67 -13.73 0.52
C ILE A 122 -0.43 -13.12 1.35
N ILE A 123 -0.84 -13.87 2.37
CA ILE A 123 -2.09 -13.74 3.11
C ILE A 123 -2.15 -12.39 3.83
N HIS A 124 -2.72 -11.40 3.17
CA HIS A 124 -3.21 -10.17 3.76
C HIS A 124 -4.68 -10.00 3.36
N GLU A 125 -5.52 -9.56 4.30
CA GLU A 125 -6.94 -9.29 4.03
C GLU A 125 -7.37 -7.99 4.69
N LYS A 126 -8.31 -7.29 4.05
CA LYS A 126 -9.01 -6.13 4.61
C LYS A 126 -10.10 -6.62 5.55
N CYS A 127 -9.86 -6.56 6.86
CA CYS A 127 -10.67 -7.19 7.90
C CYS A 127 -12.11 -6.65 8.06
N TRP A 128 -12.47 -5.55 7.39
CA TRP A 128 -13.85 -5.02 7.35
C TRP A 128 -14.68 -5.54 6.16
N GLN A 129 -14.12 -6.42 5.31
CA GLN A 129 -14.86 -7.04 4.23
C GLN A 129 -15.71 -8.21 4.74
N GLY A 130 -16.91 -8.37 4.17
CA GLY A 130 -17.92 -9.34 4.66
C GLY A 130 -17.55 -10.81 4.49
N TRP A 131 -16.52 -11.12 3.69
CA TRP A 131 -16.03 -12.49 3.47
C TRP A 131 -14.88 -12.89 4.42
N VAL A 132 -14.32 -11.94 5.18
CA VAL A 132 -13.26 -12.24 6.15
C VAL A 132 -13.84 -13.08 7.28
N GLU A 133 -13.06 -14.06 7.75
CA GLU A 133 -13.46 -14.88 8.90
C GLU A 133 -13.88 -14.00 10.08
N ARG A 134 -15.12 -14.21 10.56
CA ARG A 134 -15.74 -13.40 11.62
C ARG A 134 -14.82 -13.19 12.82
N ARG A 135 -14.05 -14.20 13.22
CA ARG A 135 -13.15 -14.12 14.37
C ARG A 135 -12.02 -13.12 14.18
N LEU A 136 -11.51 -12.99 12.95
CA LEU A 136 -10.47 -12.03 12.59
C LEU A 136 -11.02 -10.60 12.54
N ALA A 137 -12.23 -10.43 12.00
CA ALA A 137 -12.94 -9.16 12.05
C ALA A 137 -13.19 -8.70 13.51
N GLU A 138 -13.64 -9.62 14.37
CA GLU A 138 -13.82 -9.36 15.81
C GLU A 138 -12.51 -8.94 16.49
N LEU A 139 -11.40 -9.64 16.19
CA LEU A 139 -10.08 -9.27 16.72
C LEU A 139 -9.67 -7.85 16.31
N PHE A 140 -9.90 -7.47 15.05
CA PHE A 140 -9.62 -6.12 14.56
C PHE A 140 -10.41 -5.05 15.34
N TYR A 141 -11.74 -5.22 15.45
CA TYR A 141 -12.58 -4.27 16.19
C TYR A 141 -12.22 -4.23 17.68
N GLU A 142 -11.81 -5.34 18.29
CA GLU A 142 -11.32 -5.36 19.67
C GLU A 142 -10.04 -4.52 19.82
N ARG A 143 -9.10 -4.62 18.88
CA ARG A 143 -7.86 -3.81 18.89
C ARG A 143 -8.16 -2.33 18.67
N LEU A 144 -9.03 -2.00 17.72
CA LEU A 144 -9.46 -0.63 17.47
C LEU A 144 -10.12 -0.03 18.72
N GLY A 145 -11.06 -0.73 19.34
CA GLY A 145 -11.74 -0.27 20.55
C GLY A 145 -10.78 -0.08 21.75
N ARG A 146 -9.72 -0.90 21.86
CA ARG A 146 -8.66 -0.68 22.87
C ARG A 146 -7.86 0.59 22.59
N MET A 147 -7.52 0.86 21.33
CA MET A 147 -6.85 2.10 20.94
C MET A 147 -7.73 3.31 21.22
N GLU A 148 -8.99 3.28 20.81
CA GLU A 148 -9.95 4.36 21.09
C GLU A 148 -10.09 4.63 22.59
N ARG A 149 -10.18 3.60 23.43
CA ARG A 149 -10.23 3.78 24.89
C ARG A 149 -8.96 4.43 25.45
N TYR A 150 -7.78 4.12 24.92
CA TYR A 150 -6.55 4.82 25.28
C TYR A 150 -6.64 6.32 24.92
N TRP A 151 -7.15 6.65 23.73
CA TRP A 151 -7.30 8.04 23.28
C TRP A 151 -8.39 8.80 24.06
N LEU A 152 -9.52 8.17 24.38
CA LEU A 152 -10.56 8.74 25.23
C LEU A 152 -10.04 9.01 26.65
N ALA A 153 -9.28 8.08 27.24
CA ALA A 153 -8.64 8.30 28.54
C ALA A 153 -7.59 9.42 28.49
N LYS A 154 -6.86 9.55 27.37
CA LYS A 154 -5.90 10.64 27.11
C LYS A 154 -6.58 12.00 27.00
N GLU A 155 -7.74 12.09 26.33
CA GLU A 155 -8.53 13.32 26.20
C GLU A 155 -9.17 13.74 27.54
N LEU A 156 -9.60 12.80 28.37
CA LEU A 156 -10.24 13.08 29.66
C LEU A 156 -9.25 13.52 30.76
N ASN A 157 -7.98 13.13 30.70
CA ASN A 157 -6.99 13.34 31.78
C ASN A 157 -5.98 14.48 31.55
N GLY A 158 -6.08 15.24 30.45
CA GLY A 158 -5.53 16.60 30.33
C GLY A 158 -4.02 16.86 30.51
N THR A 159 -3.15 15.86 30.60
CA THR A 159 -1.69 16.07 30.69
C THR A 159 -0.92 15.29 29.64
N ILE A 160 -0.06 16.01 28.93
CA ILE A 160 0.80 15.54 27.83
C ILE A 160 2.15 15.09 28.43
N PRO A 161 2.62 13.85 28.26
CA PRO A 161 4.05 13.58 28.24
C PRO A 161 4.62 14.27 27.00
N THR A 162 5.64 15.10 27.18
CA THR A 162 6.35 15.77 26.07
C THR A 162 6.68 14.74 24.99
N PRO A 163 6.31 15.00 23.72
CA PRO A 163 6.73 14.14 22.62
C PRO A 163 8.25 13.98 22.65
N ASP A 164 8.74 12.75 22.51
CA ASP A 164 10.12 12.57 22.10
C ASP A 164 10.27 13.33 20.77
N PRO A 165 11.22 14.29 20.63
CA PRO A 165 11.45 14.97 19.38
C PRO A 165 11.87 14.04 18.22
N TYR A 166 12.02 12.74 18.48
CA TYR A 166 12.37 11.72 17.49
C TYR A 166 11.29 10.66 17.22
N GLY A 167 10.06 10.82 17.72
CA GLY A 167 8.88 10.04 17.28
C GLY A 167 8.23 9.17 18.34
#